data_AF-R7USU6-F1
#
_entry.id   AF-R7USU6-F1
#
_cell.length_a   1.000
_cell.length_b   1.000
_cell.length_c   1.000
_cell.angle_alpha   90.00
_cell.angle_beta   90.00
_cell.angle_gamma   90.00
#
_symmetry.space_group_name_H-M   'P 1'
#
loop_
_entity.id
_entity.type
_entity.pdbx_description
1 polymer ?
#
loop_
_entity_poly.entity_id
_entity_poly.type
_entity_poly.pdbx_seq_one_letter_code
_entity_poly.pdbx_strand_id
1 'polypeptide(L)'
;MGEDKKKRSRFRKVSIFKEVDETPSRFLGNLCPTNLEEQKEGFLKHGILPKFKMRTSQAEIDKITAKSRGQIRFDLLNEAKVIIQKVKKEFGDGQKYLEAAYGPPTDFITGTEVIAKYLMECNCEGEITVYWTRQLECR
;
A
#
# COMPACT_ATOMS: atom_id res chain seq x y z
N MET A 1 -53.58 7.28 -19.92
CA MET A 1 -53.12 8.55 -19.30
C MET A 1 -53.02 8.29 -17.80
N GLY A 2 -51.91 8.39 -17.09
CA GLY A 2 -50.52 8.70 -17.38
C GLY A 2 -49.77 8.33 -16.10
N GLU A 3 -48.59 7.73 -16.22
CA GLU A 3 -47.80 7.17 -15.13
C GLU A 3 -47.32 8.26 -14.15
N ASP A 4 -47.78 8.21 -12.90
CA ASP A 4 -47.18 8.98 -11.82
C ASP A 4 -45.83 8.35 -11.43
N LYS A 5 -44.79 8.87 -12.08
CA LYS A 5 -43.39 8.57 -11.86
C LYS A 5 -43.03 8.75 -10.38
N LYS A 6 -42.79 7.64 -9.69
CA LYS A 6 -41.99 7.54 -8.47
C LYS A 6 -40.68 8.31 -8.67
N LYS A 7 -40.60 9.56 -8.19
CA LYS A 7 -39.32 10.27 -8.00
C LYS A 7 -38.54 9.54 -6.91
N ARG A 8 -37.82 8.48 -7.29
CA ARG A 8 -36.74 7.92 -6.48
C ARG A 8 -35.72 9.04 -6.30
N SER A 9 -35.67 9.62 -5.10
CA SER A 9 -34.56 10.45 -4.66
C SER A 9 -33.25 9.69 -4.96
N ARG A 10 -32.51 10.15 -5.97
CA ARG A 10 -31.12 9.73 -6.16
C ARG A 10 -30.33 10.37 -5.05
N PHE A 11 -30.28 9.73 -3.88
CA PHE A 11 -29.20 10.00 -2.94
C PHE A 11 -27.91 9.80 -3.73
N ARG A 12 -27.18 10.88 -4.00
CA ARG A 12 -25.83 10.78 -4.54
C ARG A 12 -25.07 9.91 -3.55
N LYS A 13 -24.65 8.73 -4.01
CA LYS A 13 -23.82 7.85 -3.18
C LYS A 13 -22.48 8.58 -3.08
N VAL A 14 -22.18 9.14 -1.91
CA VAL A 14 -20.89 9.78 -1.68
C VAL A 14 -19.86 8.69 -1.44
N SER A 15 -18.72 8.74 -2.13
CA SER A 15 -17.59 7.84 -1.84
C SER A 15 -17.17 8.00 -0.38
N ILE A 16 -17.05 6.88 0.33
CA ILE A 16 -16.72 6.90 1.75
C ILE A 16 -15.20 6.85 1.90
N PHE A 17 -14.62 7.90 2.46
CA PHE A 17 -13.22 7.95 2.86
C PHE A 17 -13.11 7.57 4.34
N LYS A 18 -12.21 6.64 4.68
CA LYS A 18 -11.96 6.20 6.05
C LYS A 18 -10.47 6.28 6.34
N GLU A 19 -10.09 7.03 7.36
CA GLU A 19 -8.77 6.91 7.96
C GLU A 19 -8.79 5.78 8.99
N VAL A 20 -7.81 4.89 8.91
CA VAL A 20 -7.64 3.77 9.83
C VAL A 20 -6.18 3.70 10.26
N ASP A 21 -5.96 3.60 11.58
CA ASP A 21 -4.62 3.50 12.15
C ASP A 21 -3.90 2.25 11.66
N GLU A 22 -4.64 1.12 11.61
CA GLU A 22 -4.14 -0.16 11.13
C GLU A 22 -4.78 -0.58 9.82
N THR A 23 -3.99 -1.17 8.92
CA THR A 23 -4.52 -1.72 7.67
C THR A 23 -5.44 -2.90 7.99
N PRO A 24 -6.73 -2.86 7.57
CA PRO A 24 -7.67 -3.93 7.83
C PRO A 24 -7.14 -5.28 7.37
N SER A 25 -7.30 -6.30 8.21
CA SER A 25 -6.71 -7.64 8.02
C SER A 25 -7.02 -8.26 6.66
N ARG A 26 -8.19 -7.97 6.08
CA ARG A 26 -8.63 -8.44 4.76
C ARG A 26 -7.82 -7.90 3.58
N PHE A 27 -7.08 -6.82 3.75
CA PHE A 27 -6.23 -6.22 2.70
C PHE A 27 -4.77 -6.67 2.80
N LEU A 28 -4.41 -7.38 3.88
CA LEU A 28 -3.06 -7.88 4.09
C LEU A 28 -2.90 -9.25 3.41
N GLY A 29 -1.84 -9.40 2.62
CA GLY A 29 -1.55 -10.65 1.92
C GLY A 29 -1.14 -11.79 2.86
N ASN A 30 -1.19 -13.04 2.36
CA ASN A 30 -0.89 -14.25 3.13
C ASN A 30 0.55 -14.29 3.69
N LEU A 31 1.49 -13.61 3.04
CA LEU A 31 2.88 -13.48 3.47
C LEU A 31 3.13 -12.28 4.41
N CYS A 32 2.07 -11.62 4.89
CA CYS A 32 2.21 -10.57 5.88
C CYS A 32 2.46 -11.19 7.26
N PRO A 33 3.59 -10.87 7.92
CA PRO A 33 3.85 -11.35 9.27
C PRO A 33 2.89 -10.76 10.29
N THR A 34 2.48 -11.54 11.28
CA THR A 34 1.60 -11.14 12.38
C THR A 34 2.35 -10.53 13.56
N ASN A 35 3.65 -10.80 13.67
CA ASN A 35 4.52 -10.32 14.74
C ASN A 35 5.61 -9.36 14.23
N LEU A 36 5.32 -8.58 13.18
CA LEU A 36 6.30 -7.71 12.53
C LEU A 36 6.95 -6.72 13.50
N GLU A 37 6.14 -5.97 14.25
CA GLU A 37 6.63 -4.91 15.14
C GLU A 37 7.49 -5.46 16.28
N GLU A 38 7.06 -6.55 16.92
CA GLU A 38 7.81 -7.23 17.98
C GLU A 38 9.20 -7.67 17.47
N GLN A 39 9.26 -8.30 16.30
CA GLN A 39 10.51 -8.80 15.73
C GLN A 39 11.41 -7.66 15.23
N LYS A 40 10.81 -6.59 14.70
CA LYS A 40 11.53 -5.38 14.30
C LYS A 40 12.17 -4.70 15.51
N GLU A 41 11.42 -4.53 16.59
CA GLU A 41 11.93 -3.97 17.84
C GLU A 41 13.04 -4.84 18.43
N GLY A 42 12.84 -6.16 18.50
CA GLY A 42 13.84 -7.11 19.00
C GLY A 42 15.14 -7.08 18.19
N PHE A 43 15.05 -6.99 16.87
CA PHE A 43 16.22 -6.88 16.01
C PHE A 43 16.94 -5.54 16.17
N LEU A 44 16.20 -4.42 16.12
CA LEU A 44 16.81 -3.09 16.18
C LEU A 44 17.41 -2.77 17.55
N LYS A 45 16.78 -3.21 18.64
CA LYS A 45 17.24 -2.94 20.00
C LYS A 45 18.26 -3.95 20.51
N HIS A 46 18.09 -5.23 20.15
CA HIS A 46 18.84 -6.33 20.77
C HIS A 46 19.64 -7.17 19.78
N GLY A 47 19.59 -6.86 18.47
CA GLY A 47 20.28 -7.63 17.44
C GLY A 47 19.76 -9.06 17.28
N ILE A 48 18.58 -9.37 17.82
CA ILE A 48 18.01 -10.71 17.78
C ILE A 48 17.48 -10.98 16.37
N LEU A 49 17.92 -12.09 15.77
CA LEU A 49 17.46 -12.48 14.43
C LEU A 49 15.93 -12.64 14.39
N PRO A 50 15.21 -11.93 13.51
CA PRO A 50 13.76 -12.00 13.41
C PRO A 50 13.24 -13.41 13.11
N LYS A 51 12.22 -13.83 13.84
CA LYS A 51 11.40 -15.03 13.56
C LYS A 51 9.96 -14.62 13.27
N PHE A 52 9.66 -14.45 12.00
CA PHE A 52 8.34 -14.03 11.56
C PHE A 52 7.32 -15.16 11.58
N LYS A 53 6.18 -14.91 12.19
CA LYS A 53 4.98 -15.75 12.12
C LYS A 53 4.09 -15.20 11.02
N MET A 54 3.79 -16.01 10.01
CA MET A 54 2.94 -15.60 8.90
C MET A 54 1.47 -15.87 9.20
N ARG A 55 0.58 -15.23 8.43
CA ARG A 55 -0.88 -15.46 8.51
C ARG A 55 -1.32 -16.82 7.97
N THR A 56 -0.50 -17.44 7.14
CA THR A 56 -0.79 -18.76 6.57
C THR A 56 0.12 -19.85 7.14
N SER A 57 -0.26 -21.11 6.91
CA SER A 57 0.50 -22.30 7.27
C SER A 57 1.83 -22.39 6.52
N GLN A 58 2.82 -23.04 7.14
CA GLN A 58 4.12 -23.27 6.52
C GLN A 58 4.01 -23.97 5.16
N ALA A 59 3.10 -24.94 5.01
CA ALA A 59 2.88 -25.65 3.76
C ALA A 59 2.42 -24.73 2.61
N GLU A 60 1.66 -23.67 2.91
CA GLU A 60 1.28 -22.68 1.91
C GLU A 60 2.41 -21.70 1.60
N ILE A 61 3.21 -21.32 2.60
CA ILE A 61 4.42 -20.51 2.39
C ILE A 61 5.35 -21.24 1.43
N ASP A 62 5.63 -22.52 1.69
CA ASP A 62 6.52 -23.35 0.88
C ASP A 62 6.01 -23.48 -0.57
N LYS A 63 4.70 -23.61 -0.76
CA LYS A 63 4.08 -23.61 -2.10
C LYS A 63 4.25 -22.27 -2.83
N ILE A 64 4.21 -21.14 -2.11
CA ILE A 64 4.37 -19.81 -2.70
C ILE A 64 5.84 -19.56 -3.05
N THR A 65 6.76 -19.89 -2.14
CA THR A 65 8.21 -19.68 -2.31
C THR A 65 8.83 -20.66 -3.31
N ALA A 66 8.26 -21.85 -3.50
CA ALA A 66 8.68 -22.80 -4.53
C ALA A 66 8.40 -22.32 -5.96
N LYS A 67 7.47 -21.39 -6.18
CA LYS A 67 7.21 -20.81 -7.50
C LYS A 67 8.33 -19.82 -7.86
N SER A 68 8.70 -19.72 -9.14
CA SER A 68 9.78 -18.81 -9.58
C SER A 68 9.54 -17.32 -9.27
N ARG A 69 8.28 -16.93 -9.04
CA ARG A 69 7.89 -15.59 -8.56
C ARG A 69 8.15 -15.38 -7.05
N GLY A 70 8.21 -16.45 -6.28
CA GLY A 70 8.48 -16.43 -4.84
C GLY A 70 9.95 -16.66 -4.48
N GLN A 71 10.79 -17.02 -5.45
CA GLN A 71 12.23 -17.17 -5.25
C GLN A 71 12.91 -15.79 -5.32
N ILE A 72 13.63 -15.44 -4.25
CA ILE A 72 14.50 -14.26 -4.23
C ILE A 72 15.69 -14.55 -5.14
N ARG A 73 15.80 -13.80 -6.23
CA ARG A 73 16.91 -13.88 -7.20
C ARG A 73 17.70 -12.59 -7.17
N PHE A 74 19.02 -12.72 -7.20
CA PHE A 74 19.96 -11.58 -7.16
C PHE A 74 20.58 -11.30 -8.54
N ASP A 75 19.94 -11.79 -9.61
CA ASP A 75 20.46 -11.69 -10.98
C ASP A 75 20.72 -10.23 -11.41
N LEU A 76 19.94 -9.28 -10.86
CA LEU A 76 20.05 -7.85 -11.13
C LEU A 76 20.69 -7.04 -9.99
N LEU A 77 21.34 -7.71 -9.02
CA LEU A 77 21.87 -7.04 -7.84
C LEU A 77 22.95 -6.02 -8.20
N ASN A 78 23.78 -6.31 -9.21
CA ASN A 78 24.86 -5.42 -9.61
C ASN A 78 24.31 -4.16 -10.28
N GLU A 79 23.34 -4.32 -11.18
CA GLU A 79 22.64 -3.24 -11.86
C GLU A 79 21.89 -2.37 -10.85
N ALA A 80 21.17 -2.99 -9.91
CA ALA A 80 20.48 -2.30 -8.84
C ALA A 80 21.44 -1.46 -7.98
N LYS A 81 22.62 -2.00 -7.64
CA LYS A 81 23.66 -1.24 -6.91
C LYS A 81 24.13 -0.01 -7.68
N VAL A 82 24.36 -0.14 -8.99
CA VAL A 82 24.77 0.99 -9.84
C VAL A 82 23.69 2.08 -9.88
N ILE A 83 22.42 1.69 -10.04
CA ILE A 83 21.28 2.61 -10.02
C ILE A 83 21.22 3.35 -8.67
N ILE A 84 21.30 2.61 -7.56
CA ILE A 84 21.25 3.20 -6.21
C ILE A 84 22.42 4.18 -6.00
N GLN A 85 23.63 3.83 -6.44
CA GLN A 85 24.79 4.73 -6.36
C GLN A 85 24.60 6.00 -7.19
N LYS A 86 24.05 5.87 -8.41
CA LYS A 86 23.79 7.02 -9.28
C LYS A 86 22.74 7.96 -8.65
N VAL A 87 21.62 7.41 -8.19
CA VAL A 87 20.57 8.16 -7.51
C VAL A 87 21.12 8.85 -6.25
N LYS A 88 21.95 8.14 -5.46
CA LYS A 88 22.60 8.71 -4.28
C LYS A 88 23.55 9.85 -4.63
N LYS A 89 24.29 9.75 -5.74
CA LYS A 89 25.21 10.81 -6.18
C LYS A 89 24.46 12.06 -6.65
N GLU A 90 23.32 11.88 -7.31
CA GLU A 90 22.55 12.96 -7.92
C GLU A 90 21.60 13.65 -6.92
N PHE A 91 20.92 12.87 -6.07
CA PHE A 91 19.87 13.37 -5.16
C PHE A 91 20.27 13.30 -3.69
N GLY A 92 21.36 12.59 -3.34
CA GLY A 92 21.82 12.42 -1.96
C GLY A 92 21.09 11.31 -1.19
N ASP A 93 19.76 11.35 -1.16
CA ASP A 93 18.91 10.35 -0.53
C ASP A 93 17.69 9.99 -1.39
N GLY A 94 17.01 8.90 -1.03
CA GLY A 94 15.84 8.42 -1.77
C GLY A 94 14.63 9.36 -1.66
N GLN A 95 14.51 10.10 -0.55
CA GLN A 95 13.38 11.01 -0.33
C GLN A 95 13.44 12.19 -1.31
N LYS A 96 14.63 12.77 -1.49
CA LYS A 96 14.88 13.85 -2.45
C LYS A 96 14.69 13.41 -3.90
N TYR A 97 15.03 12.16 -4.22
CA TYR A 97 14.72 11.60 -5.52
C TYR A 97 13.21 11.52 -5.74
N LEU A 98 12.46 10.97 -4.77
CA LEU A 98 11.00 10.88 -4.87
C LEU A 98 10.36 12.26 -4.99
N GLU A 99 10.84 13.24 -4.22
CA GLU A 99 10.37 14.62 -4.29
C GLU A 99 10.66 15.28 -5.64
N ALA A 100 11.85 15.06 -6.20
CA ALA A 100 12.20 15.57 -7.53
C ALA A 100 11.40 14.90 -8.66
N ALA A 101 11.08 13.61 -8.52
CA ALA A 101 10.39 12.83 -9.55
C ALA A 101 8.86 12.97 -9.51
N TYR A 102 8.28 13.03 -8.30
CA TYR A 102 6.83 12.97 -8.08
C TYR A 102 6.25 14.22 -7.39
N GLY A 103 7.10 15.16 -6.99
CA GLY A 103 6.73 16.34 -6.24
C GLY A 103 6.72 16.12 -4.72
N PRO A 104 6.43 17.18 -3.95
CA PRO A 104 6.42 17.12 -2.50
C PRO A 104 5.35 16.15 -1.98
N PRO A 105 5.54 15.57 -0.77
CA PRO A 105 4.53 14.75 -0.13
C PRO A 105 3.18 15.49 -0.03
N THR A 106 2.10 14.83 -0.43
CA THR A 106 0.75 15.36 -0.26
C THR A 106 0.25 15.09 1.16
N ASP A 107 -0.53 16.02 1.70
CA ASP A 107 -1.29 15.78 2.93
C ASP A 107 -2.60 15.04 2.65
N PHE A 108 -3.21 14.53 3.72
CA PHE A 108 -4.46 13.77 3.67
C PHE A 108 -5.62 14.53 3.03
N ILE A 109 -5.74 15.84 3.29
CA ILE A 109 -6.85 16.66 2.81
C ILE A 109 -6.72 16.81 1.30
N THR A 110 -5.56 17.30 0.85
CA THR A 110 -5.26 17.48 -0.57
C THR A 110 -5.37 16.16 -1.34
N GLY A 111 -4.83 15.06 -0.78
CA GLY A 111 -4.93 13.74 -1.41
C GLY A 111 -6.36 13.24 -1.52
N THR A 112 -7.19 13.47 -0.49
CA THR A 112 -8.61 13.09 -0.49
C THR A 112 -9.39 13.87 -1.54
N GLU A 113 -9.15 15.18 -1.69
CA GLU A 113 -9.81 16.01 -2.69
C GLU A 113 -9.48 15.56 -4.12
N VAL A 114 -8.21 15.27 -4.40
CA VAL A 114 -7.76 14.78 -5.71
C VAL A 114 -8.43 13.44 -6.05
N ILE A 115 -8.45 12.49 -5.09
CA ILE A 115 -9.10 11.19 -5.31
C ILE A 115 -10.61 11.35 -5.46
N ALA A 116 -11.26 12.17 -4.65
CA ALA A 116 -12.69 12.43 -4.76
C ALA A 116 -13.07 12.99 -6.13
N LYS A 117 -12.28 13.95 -6.64
CA LYS A 117 -12.45 14.52 -7.97
C LYS A 117 -12.27 13.45 -9.06
N TYR A 118 -11.22 12.63 -8.96
CA TYR A 118 -10.98 11.56 -9.91
C TYR A 118 -12.12 10.52 -9.95
N LEU A 119 -12.65 10.13 -8.77
CA LEU A 119 -13.78 9.20 -8.69
C LEU A 119 -15.06 9.79 -9.28
N MET A 120 -15.26 11.10 -9.13
CA MET A 120 -16.38 11.81 -9.77
C MET A 120 -16.22 11.82 -11.29
N GLU A 121 -15.04 12.17 -11.81
CA GLU A 121 -14.73 12.18 -13.25
C GLU A 121 -14.89 10.79 -13.89
N CYS A 122 -14.58 9.72 -13.15
CA CYS A 122 -14.73 8.34 -13.60
C CYS A 122 -16.15 7.77 -13.42
N ASN A 123 -17.11 8.54 -12.89
CA ASN A 123 -18.46 8.06 -12.50
C ASN A 123 -18.47 6.88 -11.51
N CYS A 124 -17.43 6.76 -10.68
CA CYS A 124 -17.30 5.71 -9.65
C CYS A 124 -17.74 6.19 -8.26
N GLU A 125 -18.41 7.34 -8.18
CA GLU A 125 -18.80 7.96 -6.90
C GLU A 125 -19.75 7.04 -6.11
N GLY A 126 -19.34 6.70 -4.88
CA GLY A 126 -20.12 5.86 -3.98
C GLY A 126 -20.19 4.38 -4.36
N GLU A 127 -19.44 3.95 -5.37
CA GLU A 127 -19.16 2.54 -5.65
C GLU A 127 -17.86 2.08 -4.97
N ILE A 128 -16.99 3.03 -4.63
CA ILE A 128 -15.67 2.79 -4.06
C ILE A 128 -15.61 3.36 -2.64
N THR A 129 -15.09 2.55 -1.72
CA THR A 129 -14.68 3.00 -0.38
C THR A 129 -13.17 3.13 -0.36
N VAL A 130 -12.65 4.30 -0.02
CA VAL A 130 -11.21 4.58 0.03
C VAL A 130 -10.76 4.51 1.48
N TYR A 131 -9.71 3.71 1.73
CA TYR A 131 -9.09 3.56 3.05
C TYR A 131 -7.71 4.21 3.04
N TRP A 132 -7.51 5.19 3.90
CA TRP A 132 -6.21 5.78 4.19
C TRP A 132 -5.60 5.07 5.40
N THR A 133 -4.38 4.57 5.26
CA THR A 133 -3.66 3.89 6.34
C THR A 133 -2.17 4.18 6.24
N ARG A 134 -1.51 4.28 7.39
CA ARG A 134 -0.08 4.60 7.50
C ARG A 134 0.83 3.37 7.44
N GLN A 135 0.24 2.16 7.45
CA GLN A 135 0.97 0.89 7.52
C GLN A 135 1.23 0.24 6.15
N LEU A 136 0.57 0.71 5.09
CA LEU A 136 0.82 0.24 3.73
C LEU A 136 2.06 0.96 3.18
N GLU A 137 3.22 0.49 3.57
CA GLU A 137 4.44 0.80 2.82
C GLU A 137 4.31 0.14 1.43
N CYS A 138 4.45 0.93 0.36
CA CYS A 138 4.67 0.36 -0.97
C CYS A 138 5.97 -0.44 -0.92
N ARG A 139 5.88 -1.77 -1.00
CA ARG A 139 7.03 -2.67 -1.09
C ARG A 139 7.45 -2.88 -2.54
#